data_AF-A0A7Y2ZFM0-F1
#
_entry.id   AF-A0A7Y2ZFM0-F1
#
_cell.length_a   1.000
_cell.length_b   1.000
_cell.length_c   1.000
_cell.angle_alpha   90.00
_cell.angle_beta   90.00
_cell.angle_gamma   90.00
#
_symmetry.space_group_name_H-M   'P 1'
#
loop_
_entity.id
_entity.type
_entity.pdbx_description
1 polymer ?
#
loop_
_entity_poly.entity_id
_entity_poly.type
_entity_poly.pdbx_seq_one_letter_code
_entity_poly.pdbx_strand_id
1 'polypeptide(L)'
;MSASDAVRSHVITVGEELLSGATVDGNAAWLGRRLGDLGAPVAARTTVGDRDDDIARALRTAVAEVEVTVLTGGLGPTEDDRTRTAVAAELGERLVEDPELVAALDAHARARERPLTPELRSLALRPVSGRALPNPAGAAPGLVFRRPQDRPGWVVLLPGVPREMRALFPQVETLLLRTFEGRLTPVVSRMIHTTGTPESILAPRVENALGSDRAGVEVAYLPDLGGVDLRLTTRPAPGESAGDAAARLDAAEGRLGSVLEGMRFDAASGDLAETVLGALERRGLHLAVAESCTGGMLGARLTAIAGASRSFVGGVMAYADAVKRRLLEVPQSLLDSDGAVSESVARAMASGVAAALGADCGV
;
A
#
# COMPACT_ATOMS: atom_id res chain seq x y z
N MET A 1 -26.97 -14.11 7.95
CA MET A 1 -27.41 -12.98 7.11
C MET A 1 -27.58 -13.50 5.69
N SER A 2 -28.70 -13.18 5.04
CA SER A 2 -28.87 -13.40 3.60
C SER A 2 -27.74 -12.69 2.83
N ALA A 3 -27.29 -13.23 1.70
CA ALA A 3 -26.32 -12.57 0.81
C ALA A 3 -26.78 -11.16 0.36
N SER A 4 -28.06 -10.80 0.54
CA SER A 4 -28.64 -9.50 0.20
C SER A 4 -28.41 -8.37 1.20
N ASP A 5 -27.79 -8.61 2.37
CA ASP A 5 -27.55 -7.57 3.39
C ASP A 5 -26.09 -7.10 3.48
N ALA A 6 -25.16 -7.83 2.85
CA ALA A 6 -23.74 -7.54 2.89
C ALA A 6 -23.42 -6.26 2.10
N VAL A 7 -22.67 -5.35 2.73
CA VAL A 7 -22.21 -4.11 2.08
C VAL A 7 -21.17 -4.48 1.03
N ARG A 8 -21.37 -4.02 -0.20
CA ARG A 8 -20.40 -4.17 -1.29
C ARG A 8 -19.93 -2.83 -1.78
N SER A 9 -18.76 -2.83 -2.39
CA SER A 9 -18.16 -1.63 -2.96
C SER A 9 -17.87 -1.76 -4.46
N HIS A 10 -17.81 -0.64 -5.17
CA HIS A 10 -17.34 -0.54 -6.54
C HIS A 10 -16.30 0.59 -6.60
N VAL A 11 -15.13 0.30 -7.17
CA VAL A 11 -14.10 1.31 -7.37
C VAL A 11 -14.03 1.72 -8.83
N ILE A 12 -14.20 3.01 -9.09
CA ILE A 12 -14.06 3.61 -10.42
C ILE A 12 -12.79 4.45 -10.42
N THR A 13 -11.92 4.23 -11.39
CA THR A 13 -10.74 5.05 -11.61
C THR A 13 -10.89 5.85 -12.90
N VAL A 14 -10.58 7.15 -12.82
CA VAL A 14 -10.78 8.10 -13.93
C VAL A 14 -9.41 8.62 -14.35
N GLY A 15 -9.07 8.44 -15.62
CA GLY A 15 -7.84 8.97 -16.21
C GLY A 15 -7.47 8.28 -17.52
N GLU A 16 -7.22 9.07 -18.56
CA GLU A 16 -6.79 8.56 -19.88
C GLU A 16 -5.43 7.83 -19.83
N GLU A 17 -4.54 8.22 -18.90
CA GLU A 17 -3.26 7.56 -18.64
C GLU A 17 -3.40 6.15 -18.06
N LEU A 18 -4.52 5.86 -17.40
CA LEU A 18 -4.85 4.54 -16.89
C LEU A 18 -5.37 3.64 -18.01
N LEU A 19 -6.23 4.17 -18.90
CA LEU A 19 -6.74 3.44 -20.06
C LEU A 19 -5.64 3.09 -21.06
N SER A 20 -4.70 4.01 -21.29
CA SER A 20 -3.54 3.79 -22.15
C SER A 20 -2.47 2.89 -21.53
N GLY A 21 -2.56 2.61 -20.22
CA GLY A 21 -1.57 1.83 -19.47
C GLY A 21 -0.26 2.57 -19.21
N ALA A 22 -0.20 3.89 -19.46
CA ALA A 22 0.95 4.72 -19.14
C ALA A 22 1.21 4.76 -17.62
N THR A 23 0.16 4.64 -16.82
CA THR A 23 0.24 4.54 -15.37
C THR A 23 -0.48 3.27 -14.88
N VAL A 24 0.17 2.51 -14.00
CA VAL A 24 -0.46 1.38 -13.30
C VAL A 24 -1.46 1.91 -12.29
N ASP A 25 -2.68 1.36 -12.29
CA ASP A 25 -3.73 1.72 -11.33
C ASP A 25 -3.47 1.17 -9.91
N GLY A 26 -2.52 1.80 -9.22
CA GLY A 26 -2.20 1.52 -7.82
C GLY A 26 -3.28 1.99 -6.85
N ASN A 27 -4.13 2.96 -7.26
CA ASN A 27 -5.20 3.48 -6.41
C ASN A 27 -6.33 2.46 -6.25
N ALA A 28 -6.79 1.84 -7.33
CA ALA A 28 -7.79 0.78 -7.26
C ALA A 28 -7.32 -0.41 -6.43
N ALA A 29 -6.03 -0.78 -6.58
CA ALA A 29 -5.42 -1.84 -5.78
C ALA A 29 -5.43 -1.49 -4.29
N TRP A 30 -5.06 -0.26 -3.93
CA TRP A 30 -5.03 0.19 -2.54
C TRP A 30 -6.44 0.31 -1.94
N LEU A 31 -7.38 0.95 -2.64
CA LEU A 31 -8.77 1.09 -2.21
C LEU A 31 -9.44 -0.28 -2.04
N GLY A 32 -9.19 -1.21 -2.94
CA GLY A 32 -9.77 -2.55 -2.84
C GLY A 32 -9.30 -3.32 -1.63
N ARG A 33 -8.03 -3.18 -1.21
CA ARG A 33 -7.56 -3.75 0.05
C ARG A 33 -8.27 -3.10 1.24
N ARG A 34 -8.28 -1.77 1.31
CA ARG A 34 -8.86 -1.06 2.45
C ARG A 34 -10.36 -1.27 2.63
N LEU A 35 -11.14 -1.23 1.54
CA LEU A 35 -12.57 -1.52 1.57
C LEU A 35 -12.85 -2.98 1.93
N GLY A 36 -12.02 -3.91 1.44
CA GLY A 36 -12.06 -5.32 1.83
C GLY A 36 -11.79 -5.53 3.32
N ASP A 37 -10.75 -4.89 3.86
CA ASP A 37 -10.40 -4.94 5.29
C ASP A 37 -11.57 -4.44 6.16
N LEU A 38 -12.30 -3.42 5.69
CA LEU A 38 -13.49 -2.89 6.36
C LEU A 38 -14.72 -3.81 6.28
N GLY A 39 -14.68 -4.88 5.50
CA GLY A 39 -15.82 -5.76 5.30
C GLY A 39 -16.84 -5.23 4.29
N ALA A 40 -16.42 -4.33 3.40
CA ALA A 40 -17.16 -3.84 2.24
C ALA A 40 -16.43 -4.24 0.94
N PRO A 41 -16.31 -5.56 0.64
CA PRO A 41 -15.47 -6.04 -0.46
C PRO A 41 -15.85 -5.41 -1.79
N VAL A 42 -14.84 -5.16 -2.62
CA VAL A 42 -15.03 -4.60 -3.95
C VAL A 42 -15.59 -5.68 -4.88
N ALA A 43 -16.83 -5.51 -5.30
CA ALA A 43 -17.53 -6.40 -6.22
C ALA A 43 -17.09 -6.18 -7.68
N ALA A 44 -16.79 -4.94 -8.05
CA ALA A 44 -16.35 -4.58 -9.39
C ALA A 44 -15.37 -3.39 -9.36
N ARG A 45 -14.50 -3.36 -10.37
CA ARG A 45 -13.61 -2.23 -10.66
C ARG A 45 -13.82 -1.80 -12.11
N THR A 46 -13.85 -0.51 -12.35
CA THR A 46 -13.98 0.05 -13.70
C THR A 46 -13.01 1.20 -13.87
N THR A 47 -12.22 1.18 -14.93
CA THR A 47 -11.41 2.32 -15.33
C THR A 47 -12.09 3.00 -16.51
N VAL A 48 -12.20 4.33 -16.46
CA VAL A 48 -12.81 5.16 -17.50
C VAL A 48 -11.92 6.34 -17.83
N GLY A 49 -12.14 6.93 -19.00
CA GLY A 49 -11.47 8.14 -19.42
C GLY A 49 -12.12 9.40 -18.84
N ASP A 50 -11.53 10.55 -19.13
CA ASP A 50 -11.95 11.86 -18.60
C ASP A 50 -13.18 12.47 -19.30
N ARG A 51 -14.04 11.63 -19.88
CA ARG A 51 -15.26 12.06 -20.59
C ARG A 51 -16.48 11.95 -19.69
N ASP A 52 -17.29 13.02 -19.63
CA ASP A 52 -18.50 13.08 -18.79
C ASP A 52 -19.41 11.86 -18.96
N ASP A 53 -19.68 11.45 -20.19
CA ASP A 53 -20.57 10.31 -20.49
C ASP A 53 -20.02 8.97 -19.99
N ASP A 54 -18.70 8.81 -19.98
CA ASP A 54 -18.06 7.58 -19.49
C ASP A 54 -18.10 7.52 -17.96
N ILE A 55 -17.80 8.64 -17.30
CA ILE A 55 -17.88 8.78 -15.84
C ILE A 55 -19.33 8.57 -15.39
N ALA A 56 -20.30 9.21 -16.04
CA ALA A 56 -21.72 9.09 -15.73
C ALA A 56 -22.22 7.66 -15.93
N ARG A 57 -21.84 7.00 -17.03
CA ARG A 57 -22.20 5.59 -17.30
C ARG A 57 -21.64 4.66 -16.22
N ALA A 58 -20.37 4.80 -15.87
CA ALA A 58 -19.75 3.99 -14.82
C ALA A 58 -20.40 4.23 -13.46
N LEU A 59 -20.70 5.49 -13.12
CA LEU A 59 -21.41 5.84 -11.89
C LEU A 59 -22.79 5.18 -11.83
N ARG A 60 -23.61 5.27 -12.89
CA ARG A 60 -24.94 4.64 -12.96
C ARG A 60 -24.88 3.14 -12.72
N THR A 61 -23.95 2.45 -13.37
CA THR A 61 -23.76 1.00 -13.18
C THR A 61 -23.38 0.70 -11.72
N ALA A 62 -22.39 1.42 -11.17
CA ALA A 62 -21.92 1.17 -9.82
C ALA A 62 -23.01 1.39 -8.77
N VAL A 63 -23.71 2.52 -8.80
CA VAL A 63 -24.74 2.82 -7.78
C VAL A 63 -25.92 1.86 -7.85
N ALA A 64 -26.22 1.28 -9.01
CA ALA A 64 -27.26 0.27 -9.18
C ALA A 64 -26.92 -1.06 -8.48
N GLU A 65 -25.64 -1.40 -8.36
CA GLU A 65 -25.21 -2.73 -7.94
C GLU A 65 -24.70 -2.80 -6.50
N VAL A 66 -24.18 -1.68 -5.96
CA VAL A 66 -23.47 -1.66 -4.68
C VAL A 66 -23.88 -0.50 -3.77
N GLU A 67 -23.68 -0.67 -2.46
CA GLU A 67 -23.94 0.35 -1.45
C GLU A 67 -22.86 1.45 -1.42
N VAL A 68 -21.62 1.12 -1.78
CA VAL A 68 -20.48 2.05 -1.69
C VAL A 68 -19.81 2.18 -3.05
N THR A 69 -19.91 3.34 -3.68
CA THR A 69 -19.16 3.66 -4.90
C THR A 69 -18.02 4.60 -4.56
N VAL A 70 -16.78 4.27 -4.93
CA VAL A 70 -15.62 5.15 -4.75
C VAL A 70 -15.03 5.47 -6.10
N LEU A 71 -15.02 6.75 -6.46
CA LEU A 71 -14.35 7.30 -7.64
C LEU A 71 -13.02 7.93 -7.22
N THR A 72 -11.97 7.74 -8.01
CA THR A 72 -10.68 8.43 -7.81
C THR A 72 -10.08 8.88 -9.14
N GLY A 73 -9.62 10.13 -9.17
CA GLY A 73 -9.15 10.80 -10.39
C GLY A 73 -10.09 11.93 -10.87
N GLY A 74 -9.57 12.84 -11.68
CA GLY A 74 -10.34 13.96 -12.28
C GLY A 74 -10.94 14.96 -11.29
N LEU A 75 -10.26 15.22 -10.15
CA LEU A 75 -10.68 16.22 -9.13
C LEU A 75 -9.72 17.41 -9.00
N GLY A 76 -8.71 17.49 -9.85
CA GLY A 76 -7.81 18.62 -9.90
C GLY A 76 -8.47 19.90 -10.41
N PRO A 77 -7.68 20.98 -10.51
CA PRO A 77 -8.16 22.30 -10.91
C PRO A 77 -8.17 22.51 -12.44
N THR A 78 -7.85 21.51 -13.24
CA THR A 78 -7.68 21.64 -14.70
C THR A 78 -8.99 21.41 -15.45
N GLU A 79 -9.05 21.79 -16.74
CA GLU A 79 -10.24 21.58 -17.57
C GLU A 79 -10.52 20.09 -17.82
N ASP A 80 -9.48 19.25 -17.79
CA ASP A 80 -9.56 17.80 -17.93
C ASP A 80 -10.08 17.11 -16.66
N ASP A 81 -10.15 17.82 -15.52
CA ASP A 81 -10.69 17.30 -14.27
C ASP A 81 -12.24 17.33 -14.25
N ARG A 82 -12.82 16.37 -14.96
CA ARG A 82 -14.27 16.32 -15.23
C ARG A 82 -15.10 15.59 -14.17
N THR A 83 -14.49 14.77 -13.31
CA THR A 83 -15.21 13.85 -12.40
C THR A 83 -16.27 14.55 -11.57
N ARG A 84 -15.94 15.65 -10.91
CA ARG A 84 -16.90 16.38 -10.07
C ARG A 84 -18.10 16.88 -10.89
N THR A 85 -17.85 17.44 -12.06
CA THR A 85 -18.89 18.03 -12.91
C THR A 85 -19.79 16.95 -13.50
N ALA A 86 -19.21 15.86 -14.01
CA ALA A 86 -19.94 14.73 -14.56
C ALA A 86 -20.84 14.07 -13.50
N VAL A 87 -20.30 13.88 -12.30
CA VAL A 87 -21.06 13.34 -11.16
C VAL A 87 -22.20 14.27 -10.75
N ALA A 88 -21.96 15.59 -10.67
CA ALA A 88 -23.02 16.55 -10.33
C ALA A 88 -24.17 16.51 -11.35
N ALA A 89 -23.83 16.49 -12.64
CA ALA A 89 -24.80 16.40 -13.72
C ALA A 89 -25.62 15.10 -13.64
N GLU A 90 -24.97 13.96 -13.36
CA GLU A 90 -25.65 12.67 -13.21
C GLU A 90 -26.62 12.64 -12.02
N LEU A 91 -26.30 13.37 -10.93
CA LEU A 91 -27.20 13.54 -9.80
C LEU A 91 -28.33 14.57 -10.07
N GLY A 92 -28.32 15.25 -11.22
CA GLY A 92 -29.23 16.34 -11.52
C GLY A 92 -28.99 17.59 -10.68
N GLU A 93 -27.76 17.79 -10.19
CA GLU A 93 -27.39 18.86 -9.27
C GLU A 93 -26.51 19.92 -9.93
N ARG A 94 -26.71 21.18 -9.52
CA ARG A 94 -25.79 22.27 -9.80
C ARG A 94 -24.59 22.23 -8.84
N LEU A 95 -23.44 22.69 -9.32
CA LEU A 95 -22.30 22.98 -8.46
C LEU A 95 -22.53 24.30 -7.72
N VAL A 96 -22.16 24.32 -6.44
CA VAL A 96 -22.14 25.51 -5.58
C VAL A 96 -20.77 25.66 -4.97
N GLU A 97 -20.33 26.91 -4.81
CA GLU A 97 -19.09 27.22 -4.12
C GLU A 97 -19.29 27.07 -2.60
N ASP A 98 -18.39 26.33 -1.96
CA ASP A 98 -18.38 26.16 -0.51
C ASP A 98 -17.45 27.21 0.14
N PRO A 99 -17.97 28.17 0.93
CA PRO A 99 -17.15 29.20 1.54
C PRO A 99 -16.05 28.67 2.48
N GLU A 100 -16.28 27.53 3.14
CA GLU A 100 -15.28 26.91 4.02
C GLU A 100 -14.12 26.34 3.20
N LEU A 101 -14.42 25.73 2.05
CA LEU A 101 -13.38 25.27 1.11
C LEU A 101 -12.60 26.44 0.51
N VAL A 102 -13.28 27.53 0.14
CA VAL A 102 -12.58 28.74 -0.34
C VAL A 102 -11.59 29.25 0.70
N ALA A 103 -12.00 29.34 1.97
CA ALA A 103 -11.13 29.78 3.06
C ALA A 103 -9.94 28.83 3.26
N ALA A 104 -10.17 27.51 3.20
CA ALA A 104 -9.10 26.51 3.31
C ALA A 104 -8.11 26.58 2.14
N LEU A 105 -8.59 26.81 0.91
CA LEU A 105 -7.76 26.97 -0.27
C LEU A 105 -6.95 28.27 -0.26
N ASP A 106 -7.52 29.39 0.23
CA ASP A 106 -6.78 30.63 0.42
C ASP A 106 -5.66 30.44 1.44
N ALA A 107 -5.94 29.79 2.57
CA ALA A 107 -4.91 29.45 3.56
C ALA A 107 -3.81 28.53 2.97
N HIS A 108 -4.19 27.52 2.18
CA HIS A 108 -3.26 26.62 1.50
C HIS A 108 -2.35 27.37 0.51
N ALA A 109 -2.90 28.30 -0.26
CA ALA A 109 -2.17 29.12 -1.22
C ALA A 109 -1.19 30.06 -0.52
N ARG A 110 -1.65 30.76 0.53
CA ARG A 110 -0.82 31.68 1.34
C ARG A 110 0.34 30.99 2.03
N ALA A 111 0.13 29.77 2.55
CA ALA A 111 1.19 28.97 3.16
C ALA A 111 2.32 28.60 2.17
N ARG A 112 2.08 28.74 0.86
CA ARG A 112 3.04 28.51 -0.22
C ARG A 112 3.45 29.81 -0.93
N GLU A 113 3.12 30.98 -0.36
CA GLU A 113 3.40 32.30 -0.93
C GLU A 113 2.80 32.48 -2.34
N ARG A 114 1.65 31.87 -2.60
CA ARG A 114 0.93 31.96 -3.88
C ARG A 114 -0.45 32.60 -3.70
N PRO A 115 -0.97 33.30 -4.73
CA PRO A 115 -2.34 33.81 -4.70
C PRO A 115 -3.36 32.68 -4.92
N LEU A 116 -4.59 32.89 -4.43
CA LEU A 116 -5.74 32.06 -4.79
C LEU A 116 -6.14 32.33 -6.24
N THR A 117 -5.72 31.48 -7.17
CA THR A 117 -6.09 31.59 -8.60
C THR A 117 -7.53 31.08 -8.84
N PRO A 118 -8.19 31.47 -9.94
CA PRO A 118 -9.50 30.95 -10.30
C PRO A 118 -9.54 29.41 -10.42
N GLU A 119 -8.49 28.80 -10.96
CA GLU A 119 -8.37 27.35 -11.12
C GLU A 119 -8.32 26.67 -9.75
N LEU A 120 -7.50 27.20 -8.83
CA LEU A 120 -7.44 26.71 -7.46
C LEU A 120 -8.76 26.92 -6.73
N ARG A 121 -9.39 28.09 -6.88
CA ARG A 121 -10.70 28.40 -6.29
C ARG A 121 -11.79 27.47 -6.80
N SER A 122 -11.70 27.00 -8.05
CA SER A 122 -12.65 26.04 -8.62
C SER A 122 -12.74 24.75 -7.79
N LEU A 123 -11.70 24.38 -7.03
CA LEU A 123 -11.72 23.21 -6.13
C LEU A 123 -12.72 23.35 -4.98
N ALA A 124 -13.20 24.57 -4.68
CA ALA A 124 -14.25 24.82 -3.70
C ALA A 124 -15.66 24.50 -4.22
N LEU A 125 -15.82 24.18 -5.50
CA LEU A 125 -17.11 23.78 -6.05
C LEU A 125 -17.46 22.36 -5.60
N ARG A 126 -18.72 22.16 -5.21
CA ARG A 126 -19.30 20.85 -4.89
C ARG A 126 -20.76 20.77 -5.32
N PRO A 127 -21.31 19.57 -5.57
CA PRO A 127 -22.75 19.38 -5.70
C PRO A 127 -23.48 19.86 -4.43
N VAL A 128 -24.72 20.32 -4.56
CA VAL A 128 -25.51 20.86 -3.44
C VAL A 128 -25.64 19.85 -2.30
N SER A 129 -25.90 18.58 -2.60
CA SER A 129 -26.03 17.50 -1.61
C SER A 129 -24.68 16.94 -1.14
N GLY A 130 -23.61 17.21 -1.89
CA GLY A 130 -22.27 16.71 -1.61
C GLY A 130 -21.65 17.41 -0.41
N ARG A 131 -21.09 16.64 0.52
CA ARG A 131 -20.27 17.17 1.62
C ARG A 131 -18.81 17.06 1.27
N ALA A 132 -18.03 18.09 1.58
CA ALA A 132 -16.59 18.05 1.40
C ALA A 132 -15.89 17.20 2.46
N LEU A 133 -14.83 16.51 2.05
CA LEU A 133 -13.86 15.85 2.91
C LEU A 133 -12.56 16.68 2.84
N PRO A 134 -12.20 17.39 3.92
CA PRO A 134 -10.99 18.21 3.94
C PRO A 134 -9.74 17.38 3.62
N ASN A 135 -8.91 17.86 2.70
CA ASN A 135 -7.70 17.18 2.27
C ASN A 135 -6.47 17.71 3.04
N PRO A 136 -5.90 16.94 3.99
CA PRO A 136 -4.74 17.39 4.76
C PRO A 136 -3.42 17.30 3.97
N ALA A 137 -3.41 16.62 2.82
CA ALA A 137 -2.19 16.33 2.05
C ALA A 137 -2.12 17.09 0.72
N GLY A 138 -3.16 17.84 0.35
CA GLY A 138 -3.25 18.56 -0.92
C GLY A 138 -4.35 19.60 -0.93
N ALA A 139 -4.65 20.15 -2.11
CA ALA A 139 -5.64 21.21 -2.26
C ALA A 139 -7.03 20.68 -2.64
N ALA A 140 -7.12 19.63 -3.44
CA ALA A 140 -8.39 19.09 -3.92
C ALA A 140 -9.13 18.35 -2.79
N PRO A 141 -10.31 18.82 -2.34
CA PRO A 141 -11.07 18.10 -1.32
C PRO A 141 -11.63 16.80 -1.90
N GLY A 142 -11.83 15.80 -1.03
CA GLY A 142 -12.73 14.71 -1.38
C GLY A 142 -14.18 15.19 -1.33
N LEU A 143 -15.09 14.48 -1.99
CA LEU A 143 -16.54 14.76 -1.90
C LEU A 143 -17.28 13.48 -1.54
N VAL A 144 -18.37 13.62 -0.79
CA VAL A 144 -19.21 12.47 -0.44
C VAL A 144 -20.69 12.84 -0.48
N PHE A 145 -21.50 11.98 -1.07
CA PHE A 145 -22.93 12.17 -1.19
C PHE A 145 -23.68 10.87 -0.98
N ARG A 146 -24.91 10.98 -0.52
CA ARG A 146 -25.80 9.82 -0.37
C ARG A 146 -26.11 9.27 -1.76
N ARG A 147 -26.14 7.94 -1.84
CA ARG A 147 -26.58 7.25 -3.05
C ARG A 147 -28.03 7.65 -3.39
N PRO A 148 -28.37 7.92 -4.66
CA PRO A 148 -29.72 8.28 -5.09
C PRO A 148 -30.64 7.05 -5.16
N GLN A 149 -30.86 6.36 -4.03
CA GLN A 149 -31.72 5.17 -3.91
C GLN A 149 -32.34 5.08 -2.50
N ASP A 150 -33.39 4.27 -2.35
CA ASP A 150 -34.14 4.08 -1.08
C ASP A 150 -33.34 3.38 0.02
N ARG A 151 -32.21 2.73 -0.32
CA ARG A 151 -31.34 2.04 0.64
C ARG A 151 -30.09 2.87 0.95
N PRO A 152 -29.61 2.88 2.22
CA PRO A 152 -28.42 3.63 2.61
C PRO A 152 -27.22 3.23 1.76
N GLY A 153 -26.54 4.23 1.21
CA GLY A 153 -25.40 4.07 0.32
C GLY A 153 -24.63 5.38 0.20
N TRP A 154 -23.36 5.28 -0.20
CA TRP A 154 -22.49 6.42 -0.39
C TRP A 154 -21.82 6.36 -1.76
N VAL A 155 -21.63 7.53 -2.33
CA VAL A 155 -20.68 7.73 -3.41
C VAL A 155 -19.62 8.71 -2.92
N VAL A 156 -18.36 8.35 -3.13
CA VAL A 156 -17.20 9.05 -2.61
C VAL A 156 -16.28 9.39 -3.77
N LEU A 157 -15.85 10.64 -3.86
CA LEU A 157 -14.89 11.13 -4.84
C LEU A 157 -13.60 11.45 -4.11
N LEU A 158 -12.50 10.85 -4.54
CA LEU A 158 -11.17 11.04 -3.98
C LEU A 158 -10.20 11.57 -5.05
N PRO A 159 -9.19 12.37 -4.69
CA PRO A 159 -8.16 12.83 -5.62
C PRO A 159 -7.45 11.65 -6.31
N GLY A 160 -6.91 11.87 -7.51
CA GLY A 160 -6.10 10.86 -8.22
C GLY A 160 -4.69 10.69 -7.65
N VAL A 161 -4.16 11.71 -6.97
CA VAL A 161 -2.82 11.65 -6.37
C VAL A 161 -2.82 10.65 -5.20
N PRO A 162 -2.01 9.57 -5.24
CA PRO A 162 -2.11 8.49 -4.24
C PRO A 162 -1.91 8.96 -2.80
N ARG A 163 -0.99 9.91 -2.56
CA ARG A 163 -0.75 10.45 -1.22
C ARG A 163 -1.99 11.17 -0.66
N GLU A 164 -2.69 11.92 -1.49
CA GLU A 164 -3.87 12.69 -1.10
C GLU A 164 -5.08 11.77 -0.86
N MET A 165 -5.33 10.86 -1.79
CA MET A 165 -6.38 9.85 -1.68
C MET A 165 -6.25 9.05 -0.37
N ARG A 166 -5.04 8.55 -0.07
CA ARG A 166 -4.77 7.79 1.16
C ARG A 166 -4.96 8.63 2.42
N ALA A 167 -4.63 9.92 2.38
CA ALA A 167 -4.80 10.81 3.52
C ALA A 167 -6.27 11.16 3.80
N LEU A 168 -7.14 11.12 2.78
CA LEU A 168 -8.58 11.33 2.90
C LEU A 168 -9.33 10.08 3.37
N PHE A 169 -8.82 8.88 3.05
CA PHE A 169 -9.52 7.62 3.32
C PHE A 169 -9.96 7.40 4.78
N PRO A 170 -9.21 7.80 5.84
CA PRO A 170 -9.69 7.64 7.23
C PRO A 170 -11.05 8.30 7.50
N GLN A 171 -11.37 9.39 6.80
CA GLN A 171 -12.68 10.05 6.89
C GLN A 171 -13.77 9.21 6.21
N VAL A 172 -13.45 8.57 5.09
CA VAL A 172 -14.32 7.62 4.39
C VAL A 172 -14.56 6.38 5.25
N GLU A 173 -13.51 5.81 5.83
CA GLU A 173 -13.58 4.68 6.75
C GLU A 173 -14.51 4.97 7.93
N THR A 174 -14.34 6.13 8.59
CA THR A 174 -15.23 6.56 9.68
C THR A 174 -16.68 6.69 9.22
N LEU A 175 -16.92 7.22 8.02
CA LEU A 175 -18.26 7.35 7.45
C LEU A 175 -18.92 5.99 7.22
N LEU A 176 -18.19 5.04 6.63
CA LEU A 176 -18.68 3.71 6.33
C LEU A 176 -18.98 2.93 7.60
N LEU A 177 -18.07 2.96 8.59
CA LEU A 177 -18.25 2.29 9.88
C LEU A 177 -19.50 2.77 10.60
N ARG A 178 -19.77 4.09 10.59
CA ARG A 178 -20.99 4.65 11.21
C ARG A 178 -22.26 4.32 10.44
N THR A 179 -22.20 4.33 9.11
CA THR A 179 -23.41 4.15 8.28
C THR A 179 -23.86 2.70 8.22
N PHE A 180 -22.88 1.78 8.21
CA PHE A 180 -23.11 0.36 8.03
C PHE A 180 -22.76 -0.45 9.28
N GLU A 181 -22.92 0.16 10.45
CA GLU A 181 -22.75 -0.50 11.73
C GLU A 181 -23.57 -1.81 11.78
N GLY A 182 -22.91 -2.91 12.16
CA GLY A 182 -23.51 -4.25 12.19
C GLY A 182 -23.75 -4.91 10.82
N ARG A 183 -23.51 -4.22 9.70
CA ARG A 183 -23.62 -4.77 8.33
C ARG A 183 -22.27 -4.99 7.65
N LEU A 184 -21.24 -4.28 8.09
CA LEU A 184 -19.87 -4.55 7.70
C LEU A 184 -19.39 -5.86 8.34
N THR A 185 -18.59 -6.61 7.59
CA THR A 185 -17.93 -7.84 8.10
C THR A 185 -16.41 -7.68 8.06
N PRO A 186 -15.83 -6.89 8.98
CA PRO A 186 -14.40 -6.57 8.95
C PRO A 186 -13.56 -7.83 8.84
N VAL A 187 -12.57 -7.76 7.98
CA VAL A 187 -11.64 -8.85 7.78
C VAL A 187 -10.50 -8.68 8.76
N VAL A 188 -10.31 -9.67 9.63
CA VAL A 188 -9.11 -9.74 10.47
C VAL A 188 -8.06 -10.49 9.67
N SER A 189 -6.90 -9.87 9.46
CA SER A 189 -5.82 -10.53 8.73
C SER A 189 -4.48 -10.33 9.41
N ARG A 190 -3.58 -11.28 9.17
CA ARG A 190 -2.22 -11.27 9.68
C ARG A 190 -1.24 -11.62 8.56
N MET A 191 -0.18 -10.83 8.45
CA MET A 191 0.92 -11.12 7.55
C MET A 191 2.00 -11.86 8.32
N ILE A 192 2.50 -12.94 7.72
CA ILE A 192 3.69 -13.64 8.21
C ILE A 192 4.72 -13.58 7.09
N HIS A 193 5.86 -12.96 7.38
CA HIS A 193 6.91 -12.78 6.40
C HIS A 193 7.89 -13.93 6.44
N THR A 194 8.25 -14.47 5.26
CA THR A 194 9.21 -15.57 5.15
C THR A 194 10.25 -15.31 4.08
N THR A 195 11.41 -15.93 4.21
CA THR A 195 12.48 -15.89 3.22
C THR A 195 13.14 -17.25 3.01
N GLY A 196 13.86 -17.39 1.90
CA GLY A 196 14.71 -18.55 1.62
C GLY A 196 13.97 -19.82 1.16
N THR A 197 12.65 -19.77 0.95
CA THR A 197 11.86 -20.93 0.48
C THR A 197 10.84 -20.52 -0.59
N PRO A 198 10.77 -21.22 -1.74
CA PRO A 198 9.77 -20.96 -2.78
C PRO A 198 8.38 -21.50 -2.42
N GLU A 199 7.35 -20.95 -3.07
CA GLU A 199 5.93 -21.26 -2.78
C GLU A 199 5.62 -22.75 -2.95
N SER A 200 6.15 -23.39 -4.01
CA SER A 200 5.94 -24.81 -4.30
C SER A 200 6.42 -25.74 -3.18
N ILE A 201 7.33 -25.29 -2.34
CA ILE A 201 7.83 -26.04 -1.16
C ILE A 201 7.06 -25.63 0.09
N LEU A 202 6.77 -24.34 0.26
CA LEU A 202 6.12 -23.81 1.46
C LEU A 202 4.64 -24.19 1.53
N ALA A 203 3.88 -24.02 0.46
CA ALA A 203 2.43 -24.18 0.45
C ALA A 203 1.98 -25.58 0.92
N PRO A 204 2.51 -26.71 0.41
CA PRO A 204 2.11 -28.04 0.88
C PRO A 204 2.37 -28.27 2.38
N ARG A 205 3.44 -27.67 2.93
CA ARG A 205 3.78 -27.79 4.35
C ARG A 205 2.82 -26.98 5.23
N VAL A 206 2.49 -25.76 4.81
CA VAL A 206 1.50 -24.89 5.46
C VAL A 206 0.13 -25.56 5.44
N GLU A 207 -0.29 -26.10 4.29
CA GLU A 207 -1.57 -26.80 4.14
C GLU A 207 -1.66 -28.04 5.02
N ASN A 208 -0.59 -28.83 5.10
CA ASN A 208 -0.53 -30.01 5.97
C ASN A 208 -0.66 -29.60 7.46
N ALA A 209 0.10 -28.59 7.89
CA ALA A 209 0.07 -28.13 9.27
C ALA A 209 -1.28 -27.54 9.69
N LEU A 210 -1.96 -26.81 8.78
CA LEU A 210 -3.31 -26.27 9.02
C LEU A 210 -4.43 -27.29 8.83
N GLY A 211 -4.20 -28.38 8.10
CA GLY A 211 -5.19 -29.40 7.84
C GLY A 211 -6.39 -28.89 7.03
N SER A 212 -7.41 -29.75 6.92
CA SER A 212 -8.66 -29.46 6.20
C SER A 212 -9.62 -28.56 6.97
N ASP A 213 -9.68 -28.70 8.30
CA ASP A 213 -10.42 -27.79 9.17
C ASP A 213 -9.54 -26.62 9.60
N ARG A 214 -9.73 -25.50 8.90
CA ARG A 214 -9.02 -24.25 9.16
C ARG A 214 -9.80 -23.30 10.06
N ALA A 215 -10.91 -23.74 10.66
CA ALA A 215 -11.76 -22.91 11.52
C ALA A 215 -12.12 -21.54 10.91
N GLY A 216 -12.36 -21.49 9.59
CA GLY A 216 -12.66 -20.26 8.85
C GLY A 216 -11.46 -19.34 8.57
N VAL A 217 -10.23 -19.82 8.76
CA VAL A 217 -9.00 -19.13 8.34
C VAL A 217 -8.65 -19.49 6.90
N GLU A 218 -8.61 -18.48 6.05
CA GLU A 218 -8.11 -18.54 4.68
C GLU A 218 -6.61 -18.18 4.66
N VAL A 219 -5.85 -18.83 3.78
CA VAL A 219 -4.43 -18.54 3.58
C VAL A 219 -4.22 -18.16 2.13
N ALA A 220 -3.64 -16.98 1.92
CA ALA A 220 -3.12 -16.58 0.62
C ALA A 220 -1.58 -16.56 0.66
N TYR A 221 -0.97 -17.06 -0.42
CA TYR A 221 0.47 -17.06 -0.64
C TYR A 221 0.83 -15.88 -1.55
N LEU A 222 1.81 -15.09 -1.15
CA LEU A 222 2.23 -13.87 -1.84
C LEU A 222 3.73 -14.01 -2.16
N PRO A 223 4.08 -14.64 -3.30
CA PRO A 223 5.48 -14.84 -3.68
C PRO A 223 6.15 -13.55 -4.16
N ASP A 224 7.42 -13.41 -3.79
CA ASP A 224 8.35 -12.32 -4.11
C ASP A 224 9.73 -12.94 -4.44
N LEU A 225 10.66 -12.15 -5.00
CA LEU A 225 12.09 -12.50 -5.09
C LEU A 225 12.73 -12.85 -3.74
N GLY A 226 12.27 -12.24 -2.64
CA GLY A 226 12.80 -12.42 -1.29
C GLY A 226 12.21 -13.61 -0.53
N GLY A 227 11.10 -14.19 -0.97
CA GLY A 227 10.42 -15.27 -0.25
C GLY A 227 8.93 -15.33 -0.53
N VAL A 228 8.16 -15.92 0.38
CA VAL A 228 6.72 -16.09 0.24
C VAL A 228 6.02 -15.60 1.50
N ASP A 229 5.34 -14.47 1.40
CA ASP A 229 4.53 -13.98 2.52
C ASP A 229 3.24 -14.78 2.61
N LEU A 230 2.81 -15.07 3.84
CA LEU A 230 1.55 -15.73 4.14
C LEU A 230 0.57 -14.69 4.69
N ARG A 231 -0.54 -14.48 3.99
CA ARG A 231 -1.66 -13.70 4.51
C ARG A 231 -2.72 -14.63 5.07
N LEU A 232 -2.76 -14.73 6.40
CA LEU A 232 -3.84 -15.39 7.11
C LEU A 232 -5.03 -14.44 7.23
N THR A 233 -6.21 -14.89 6.88
CA THR A 233 -7.42 -14.06 6.82
C THR A 233 -8.59 -14.77 7.45
N THR A 234 -9.37 -14.07 8.25
CA THR A 234 -10.60 -14.60 8.83
C THR A 234 -11.65 -13.49 8.98
N ARG A 235 -12.92 -13.90 9.07
CA ARG A 235 -14.04 -13.00 9.32
C ARG A 235 -14.72 -13.41 10.62
N PRO A 236 -15.11 -12.45 11.48
CA PRO A 236 -15.94 -12.74 12.63
C PRO A 236 -17.26 -13.38 12.18
N ALA A 237 -17.63 -14.50 12.80
CA ALA A 237 -18.95 -15.08 12.66
C ALA A 237 -20.01 -14.17 13.34
N PRO A 238 -21.31 -14.31 13.00
CA PRO A 238 -22.36 -13.56 13.69
C PRO A 238 -22.30 -13.75 15.22
N GLY A 239 -22.15 -12.65 15.96
CA GLY A 239 -22.03 -12.67 17.43
C GLY A 239 -20.60 -12.89 17.96
N GLU A 240 -19.63 -13.13 17.08
CA GLU A 240 -18.21 -13.23 17.41
C GLU A 240 -17.57 -11.83 17.45
N SER A 241 -16.70 -11.57 18.43
CA SER A 241 -15.95 -10.32 18.47
C SER A 241 -14.75 -10.37 17.50
N ALA A 242 -14.19 -9.20 17.16
CA ALA A 242 -12.93 -9.15 16.42
C ALA A 242 -11.77 -9.82 17.19
N GLY A 243 -11.83 -9.86 18.52
CA GLY A 243 -10.83 -10.52 19.36
C GLY A 243 -10.86 -12.04 19.26
N ASP A 244 -12.05 -12.63 19.19
CA ASP A 244 -12.22 -14.07 18.99
C ASP A 244 -11.72 -14.50 17.60
N ALA A 245 -12.00 -13.68 16.57
CA ALA A 245 -11.47 -13.89 15.23
C ALA A 245 -9.94 -13.79 15.20
N ALA A 246 -9.35 -12.83 15.93
CA ALA A 246 -7.90 -12.72 16.09
C ALA A 246 -7.31 -13.95 16.79
N ALA A 247 -7.97 -14.51 17.81
CA ALA A 247 -7.54 -15.73 18.48
C ALA A 247 -7.50 -16.95 17.55
N ARG A 248 -8.41 -17.02 16.55
CA ARG A 248 -8.33 -18.05 15.50
C ARG A 248 -7.10 -17.88 14.61
N LEU A 249 -6.67 -16.65 14.32
CA LEU A 249 -5.41 -16.40 13.63
C LEU A 249 -4.20 -16.80 14.49
N ASP A 250 -4.22 -16.50 15.79
CA ASP A 250 -3.18 -16.93 16.73
C ASP A 250 -3.02 -18.45 16.75
N ALA A 251 -4.14 -19.19 16.81
CA ALA A 251 -4.14 -20.64 16.78
C ALA A 251 -3.61 -21.19 15.44
N ALA A 252 -4.01 -20.60 14.31
CA ALA A 252 -3.50 -20.99 12.99
C ALA A 252 -1.99 -20.75 12.88
N GLU A 253 -1.50 -19.59 13.30
CA GLU A 253 -0.09 -19.26 13.30
C GLU A 253 0.72 -20.16 14.24
N GLY A 254 0.20 -20.48 15.43
CA GLY A 254 0.84 -21.41 16.36
C GLY A 254 1.09 -22.78 15.75
N ARG A 255 0.16 -23.28 14.92
CA ARG A 255 0.33 -24.54 14.17
C ARG A 255 1.39 -24.44 13.07
N LEU A 256 1.65 -23.24 12.55
CA LEU A 256 2.67 -22.98 11.55
C LEU A 256 4.07 -22.79 12.14
N GLY A 257 4.21 -22.63 13.45
CA GLY A 257 5.49 -22.31 14.10
C GLY A 257 6.66 -23.20 13.67
N SER A 258 6.47 -24.53 13.70
CA SER A 258 7.52 -25.48 13.29
C SER A 258 7.76 -25.52 11.79
N VAL A 259 6.74 -25.22 10.97
CA VAL A 259 6.87 -25.15 9.51
C VAL A 259 7.70 -23.94 9.09
N LEU A 260 7.56 -22.83 9.81
CA LEU A 260 8.16 -21.54 9.47
C LEU A 260 9.48 -21.26 10.19
N GLU A 261 9.93 -22.19 11.04
CA GLU A 261 11.18 -22.09 11.77
C GLU A 261 12.37 -21.90 10.82
N GLY A 262 13.22 -20.92 11.11
CA GLY A 262 14.38 -20.57 10.30
C GLY A 262 14.08 -19.81 8.99
N MET A 263 12.81 -19.65 8.61
CA MET A 263 12.39 -18.91 7.41
C MET A 263 11.66 -17.62 7.75
N ARG A 264 10.98 -17.56 8.89
CA ARG A 264 10.21 -16.40 9.32
C ARG A 264 11.11 -15.26 9.80
N PHE A 265 10.72 -14.04 9.46
CA PHE A 265 11.25 -12.82 10.05
C PHE A 265 10.13 -11.85 10.46
N ASP A 266 10.44 -10.95 11.40
CA ASP A 266 9.50 -9.93 11.89
C ASP A 266 9.93 -8.55 11.40
N ALA A 267 9.08 -7.92 10.59
CA ALA A 267 9.27 -6.57 10.06
C ALA A 267 7.91 -5.89 9.91
N ALA A 268 7.75 -4.67 10.41
CA ALA A 268 6.49 -3.94 10.27
C ALA A 268 6.27 -3.49 8.81
N SER A 269 7.36 -3.23 8.09
CA SER A 269 7.35 -2.90 6.65
C SER A 269 7.22 -4.11 5.74
N GLY A 270 7.46 -5.32 6.26
CA GLY A 270 7.66 -6.54 5.47
C GLY A 270 9.05 -6.65 4.82
N ASP A 271 9.94 -5.65 5.00
CA ASP A 271 11.29 -5.70 4.45
C ASP A 271 12.27 -6.35 5.44
N LEU A 272 12.93 -7.43 5.01
CA LEU A 272 13.99 -8.13 5.76
C LEU A 272 15.11 -7.20 6.27
N ALA A 273 15.39 -6.09 5.57
CA ALA A 273 16.36 -5.09 6.01
C ALA A 273 16.03 -4.53 7.40
N GLU A 274 14.74 -4.34 7.72
CA GLU A 274 14.28 -3.89 9.03
C GLU A 274 14.67 -4.88 10.14
N THR A 275 14.43 -6.18 9.90
CA THR A 275 14.79 -7.25 10.85
C THR A 275 16.30 -7.31 11.07
N VAL A 276 17.09 -7.22 10.00
CA VAL A 276 18.56 -7.27 10.07
C VAL A 276 19.09 -6.09 10.87
N LEU A 277 18.67 -4.86 10.54
CA LEU A 277 19.12 -3.66 11.24
C LEU A 277 18.72 -3.67 12.73
N GLY A 278 17.49 -4.10 13.03
CA GLY A 278 17.03 -4.23 14.41
C GLY A 278 17.78 -5.31 15.20
N ALA A 279 18.16 -6.42 14.56
CA ALA A 279 18.96 -7.46 15.20
C ALA A 279 20.39 -6.99 15.50
N LEU A 280 21.00 -6.23 14.59
CA LEU A 280 22.30 -5.59 14.79
C LEU A 280 22.25 -4.55 15.92
N GLU A 281 21.22 -3.69 15.91
CA GLU A 281 21.04 -2.65 16.93
C GLU A 281 20.95 -3.24 18.34
N ARG A 282 20.14 -4.29 18.53
CA ARG A 282 20.00 -4.99 19.82
C ARG A 282 21.31 -5.60 20.32
N ARG A 283 22.26 -5.86 19.43
CA ARG A 283 23.57 -6.44 19.74
C ARG A 283 24.68 -5.38 19.81
N GLY A 284 24.37 -4.12 19.49
CA GLY A 284 25.36 -3.04 19.38
C GLY A 284 26.38 -3.27 18.26
N LEU A 285 25.98 -3.97 17.19
CA LEU A 285 26.84 -4.29 16.05
C LEU A 285 26.59 -3.36 14.87
N HIS A 286 27.65 -3.09 14.12
CA HIS A 286 27.63 -2.26 12.94
C HIS A 286 27.84 -3.07 11.65
N LEU A 287 27.17 -2.65 10.58
CA LEU A 287 27.18 -3.26 9.26
C LEU A 287 27.76 -2.31 8.21
N ALA A 288 28.61 -2.86 7.35
CA ALA A 288 29.10 -2.23 6.14
C ALA A 288 28.81 -3.11 4.91
N VAL A 289 28.68 -2.51 3.73
CA VAL A 289 28.37 -3.25 2.48
C VAL A 289 29.37 -2.99 1.36
N ALA A 290 29.80 -4.04 0.67
CA ALA A 290 30.61 -4.00 -0.53
C ALA A 290 29.78 -4.47 -1.73
N GLU A 291 29.52 -3.56 -2.67
CA GLU A 291 28.61 -3.83 -3.78
C GLU A 291 29.35 -3.85 -5.12
N SER A 292 29.18 -4.92 -5.90
CA SER A 292 29.58 -4.96 -7.31
C SER A 292 28.33 -4.94 -8.18
N CYS A 293 27.75 -6.10 -8.53
CA CYS A 293 26.62 -6.19 -9.46
C CYS A 293 25.34 -5.45 -9.00
N THR A 294 25.15 -5.25 -7.69
CA THR A 294 24.00 -4.52 -7.12
C THR A 294 24.14 -3.00 -7.23
N GLY A 295 25.34 -2.47 -7.49
CA GLY A 295 25.54 -1.06 -7.82
C GLY A 295 25.00 -0.03 -6.81
N GLY A 296 24.88 -0.38 -5.52
CA GLY A 296 24.34 0.49 -4.48
C GLY A 296 22.92 0.15 -4.03
N MET A 297 22.25 -0.83 -4.67
CA MET A 297 20.89 -1.23 -4.31
C MET A 297 20.78 -1.78 -2.89
N LEU A 298 21.80 -2.47 -2.37
CA LEU A 298 21.76 -2.99 -1.00
C LEU A 298 21.87 -1.84 0.01
N GLY A 299 22.82 -0.92 -0.17
CA GLY A 299 22.93 0.28 0.65
C GLY A 299 21.68 1.15 0.60
N ALA A 300 21.08 1.31 -0.58
CA ALA A 300 19.82 2.04 -0.75
C ALA A 300 18.66 1.36 0.02
N ARG A 301 18.54 0.03 -0.06
CA ARG A 301 17.51 -0.71 0.68
C ARG A 301 17.67 -0.60 2.20
N LEU A 302 18.90 -0.70 2.71
CA LEU A 302 19.17 -0.53 4.15
C LEU A 302 18.84 0.89 4.62
N THR A 303 19.25 1.91 3.86
CA THR A 303 19.03 3.33 4.24
C THR A 303 17.60 3.82 4.06
N ALA A 304 16.75 3.08 3.33
CA ALA A 304 15.32 3.34 3.24
C ALA A 304 14.60 3.10 4.58
N ILE A 305 15.17 2.29 5.48
CA ILE A 305 14.62 2.06 6.82
C ILE A 305 14.99 3.23 7.74
N ALA A 306 13.97 3.87 8.32
CA ALA A 306 14.18 4.99 9.23
C ALA A 306 15.06 4.60 10.43
N GLY A 307 16.13 5.35 10.66
CA GLY A 307 17.06 5.09 11.75
C GLY A 307 18.17 4.07 11.44
N ALA A 308 18.31 3.63 10.17
CA ALA A 308 19.37 2.71 9.75
C ALA A 308 20.78 3.13 10.18
N SER A 309 21.05 4.43 10.31
CA SER A 309 22.34 4.96 10.77
C SER A 309 22.79 4.49 12.16
N ARG A 310 21.90 3.89 12.97
CA ARG A 310 22.26 3.28 14.26
C ARG A 310 23.08 2.00 14.12
N SER A 311 22.95 1.30 12.99
CA SER A 311 23.61 0.02 12.75
C SER A 311 24.29 -0.07 11.38
N PHE A 312 23.97 0.80 10.42
CA PHE A 312 24.57 0.80 9.09
C PHE A 312 25.55 1.97 8.94
N VAL A 313 26.83 1.63 8.73
CA VAL A 313 27.93 2.60 8.66
C VAL A 313 28.06 3.22 7.27
N GLY A 314 27.82 2.43 6.23
CA GLY A 314 27.98 2.83 4.85
C GLY A 314 28.44 1.68 3.96
N GLY A 315 28.92 2.00 2.76
CA GLY A 315 29.37 0.98 1.83
C GLY A 315 30.28 1.47 0.73
N VAL A 316 30.84 0.52 0.00
CA VAL A 316 31.74 0.75 -1.13
C VAL A 316 31.15 0.09 -2.37
N MET A 317 30.89 0.89 -3.40
CA MET A 317 30.53 0.38 -4.73
C MET A 317 31.81 0.03 -5.49
N ALA A 318 32.21 -1.24 -5.42
CA ALA A 318 33.42 -1.80 -6.02
C ALA A 318 33.17 -2.46 -7.38
N TYR A 319 32.55 -1.71 -8.31
CA TYR A 319 32.16 -2.24 -9.63
C TYR A 319 33.36 -2.72 -10.48
N ALA A 320 34.48 -2.01 -10.41
CA ALA A 320 35.72 -2.36 -11.11
C ALA A 320 36.75 -3.05 -10.19
N ASP A 321 37.56 -3.96 -10.74
CA ASP A 321 38.57 -4.72 -10.00
C ASP A 321 39.61 -3.82 -9.31
N ALA A 322 39.97 -2.70 -9.94
CA ALA A 322 40.83 -1.69 -9.32
C ALA A 322 40.22 -1.10 -8.04
N VAL A 323 38.89 -0.96 -7.97
CA VAL A 323 38.20 -0.49 -6.76
C VAL A 323 38.17 -1.59 -5.70
N LYS A 324 37.89 -2.85 -6.08
CA LYS A 324 37.96 -4.01 -5.18
C LYS A 324 39.33 -4.10 -4.50
N ARG A 325 40.41 -3.94 -5.27
CA ARG A 325 41.78 -3.92 -4.75
C ARG A 325 42.07 -2.74 -3.84
N ARG A 326 41.75 -1.53 -4.31
CA ARG A 326 42.19 -0.29 -3.65
C ARG A 326 41.44 0.01 -2.37
N LEU A 327 40.13 -0.24 -2.35
CA LEU A 327 39.26 0.14 -1.23
C LEU A 327 38.89 -1.02 -0.32
N LEU A 328 38.91 -2.26 -0.83
CA LEU A 328 38.51 -3.46 -0.08
C LEU A 328 39.67 -4.46 0.09
N GLU A 329 40.88 -4.08 -0.35
CA GLU A 329 42.10 -4.89 -0.23
C GLU A 329 41.98 -6.32 -0.80
N VAL A 330 41.08 -6.54 -1.78
CA VAL A 330 40.95 -7.84 -2.44
C VAL A 330 42.28 -8.19 -3.13
N PRO A 331 42.92 -9.34 -2.83
CA PRO A 331 44.18 -9.72 -3.45
C PRO A 331 44.08 -9.86 -4.98
N GLN A 332 45.07 -9.32 -5.71
CA GLN A 332 45.16 -9.48 -7.16
C GLN A 332 45.19 -10.96 -7.56
N SER A 333 45.85 -11.80 -6.77
CA SER A 333 45.93 -13.24 -7.04
C SER A 333 44.57 -13.93 -7.06
N LEU A 334 43.61 -13.50 -6.22
CA LEU A 334 42.24 -14.07 -6.23
C LEU A 334 41.47 -13.62 -7.48
N LEU A 335 41.66 -12.38 -7.91
CA LEU A 335 41.03 -11.87 -9.13
C LEU A 335 41.59 -12.59 -10.37
N ASP A 336 42.89 -12.87 -10.40
CA ASP A 336 43.54 -13.59 -11.50
C ASP A 336 43.16 -15.07 -11.54
N SER A 337 43.05 -15.74 -10.38
CA SER A 337 42.78 -17.19 -10.32
C SER A 337 41.30 -17.53 -10.41
N ASP A 338 40.46 -16.83 -9.63
CA ASP A 338 39.06 -17.22 -9.40
C ASP A 338 38.09 -16.28 -10.14
N GLY A 339 38.58 -15.12 -10.59
CA GLY A 339 37.77 -14.09 -11.22
C GLY A 339 36.89 -13.31 -10.23
N ALA A 340 36.39 -12.15 -10.67
CA ALA A 340 35.56 -11.27 -9.84
C ALA A 340 34.19 -11.87 -9.43
N VAL A 341 33.72 -12.91 -10.12
CA VAL A 341 32.46 -13.62 -9.83
C VAL A 341 32.81 -14.96 -9.18
N SER A 342 33.27 -14.89 -7.93
CA SER A 342 33.68 -16.06 -7.15
C SER A 342 33.37 -15.87 -5.67
N GLU A 343 33.19 -16.99 -4.96
CA GLU A 343 32.96 -16.98 -3.51
C GLU A 343 34.14 -16.36 -2.75
N SER A 344 35.37 -16.65 -3.20
CA SER A 344 36.60 -16.14 -2.58
C SER A 344 36.69 -14.62 -2.66
N VAL A 345 36.38 -14.03 -3.83
CA VAL A 345 36.35 -12.57 -4.00
C VAL A 345 35.20 -11.95 -3.20
N ALA A 346 34.02 -12.58 -3.16
CA ALA A 346 32.91 -12.08 -2.34
C ALA A 346 33.26 -12.05 -0.84
N ARG A 347 33.89 -13.11 -0.31
CA ARG A 347 34.37 -13.16 1.09
C ARG A 347 35.45 -12.12 1.39
N ALA A 348 36.36 -11.90 0.43
CA ALA A 348 37.39 -10.88 0.55
C ALA A 348 36.78 -9.46 0.56
N MET A 349 35.79 -9.20 -0.30
CA MET A 349 35.07 -7.92 -0.34
C MET A 349 34.34 -7.64 0.98
N ALA A 350 33.62 -8.63 1.52
CA ALA A 350 32.90 -8.51 2.79
C ALA A 350 33.85 -8.22 3.96
N SER A 351 34.95 -8.99 4.08
CA SER A 351 35.96 -8.73 5.11
C SER A 351 36.62 -7.36 4.95
N GLY A 352 36.95 -6.99 3.70
CA GLY A 352 37.60 -5.74 3.37
C GLY A 352 36.75 -4.51 3.72
N VAL A 353 35.45 -4.56 3.47
CA VAL A 353 34.57 -3.41 3.77
C VAL A 353 34.30 -3.24 5.25
N ALA A 354 34.18 -4.34 5.98
CA ALA A 354 34.09 -4.32 7.44
C ALA A 354 35.33 -3.65 8.04
N ALA A 355 36.53 -4.05 7.60
CA ALA A 355 37.79 -3.45 8.04
C ALA A 355 37.90 -1.97 7.63
N ALA A 356 37.61 -1.64 6.37
CA ALA A 356 37.75 -0.28 5.83
C ALA A 356 36.83 0.74 6.50
N LEU A 357 35.64 0.32 6.93
CA LEU A 357 34.66 1.20 7.58
C LEU A 357 34.60 1.01 9.11
N GLY A 358 35.41 0.13 9.68
CA GLY A 358 35.40 -0.16 11.12
C GLY A 358 34.08 -0.75 11.60
N ALA A 359 33.43 -1.57 10.77
CA ALA A 359 32.18 -2.25 11.10
C ALA A 359 32.42 -3.67 11.62
N ASP A 360 31.51 -4.17 12.45
CA ASP A 360 31.58 -5.54 12.99
C ASP A 360 31.21 -6.61 11.95
N CYS A 361 30.39 -6.23 10.97
CA CYS A 361 29.89 -7.11 9.91
C CYS A 361 30.09 -6.46 8.53
N GLY A 362 30.51 -7.27 7.56
CA GLY A 362 30.58 -6.88 6.15
C GLY A 362 29.73 -7.80 5.29
N VAL A 363 29.03 -7.23 4.30
CA VAL A 363 28.21 -7.96 3.32
C VAL A 363 28.66 -7.63 1.91
#